data_AF-A0A817HA98-F1
#
_entry.id   AF-A0A817HA98-F1
#
_cell.length_a   1.000
_cell.length_b   1.000
_cell.length_c   1.000
_cell.angle_alpha   90.00
_cell.angle_beta   90.00
_cell.angle_gamma   90.00
#
_symmetry.space_group_name_H-M   'P 1'
#
loop_
_entity.id
_entity.type
_entity.pdbx_description
1 polymer ?
#
loop_
_entity_poly.entity_id
_entity_poly.type
_entity_poly.pdbx_seq_one_letter_code
_entity_poly.pdbx_strand_id
1 'polypeptide(L)'
;MITSTLVHLIFFIGVSYELNNGLGRTPQMGWNSWNHFHRNISEKIIRQTVDAIVVTGLAAVGYQYVYLSLNTLDAGFKTCAGQPGSLGYETIDANTYTSWNVDYLKYDNYNTDGTIPEVRYPIMRDTLNASG
;
A
#
# COMPACT_ATOMS: atom_id res chain seq x y z
N MET A 1 50.84 -32.89 8.76
CA MET A 1 50.64 -31.73 7.86
C MET A 1 49.15 -31.56 7.68
N ILE A 2 48.62 -30.42 8.11
CA ILE A 2 47.19 -30.10 8.19
C ILE A 2 46.81 -29.46 6.86
N THR A 3 45.83 -29.99 6.13
CA THR A 3 45.19 -29.24 5.03
C THR A 3 43.75 -28.99 5.40
N SER A 4 43.54 -27.83 6.05
CA SER A 4 42.23 -27.29 6.39
C SER A 4 41.62 -26.68 5.14
N THR A 5 40.58 -27.30 4.59
CA THR A 5 39.81 -26.74 3.48
C THR A 5 38.87 -25.66 4.04
N LEU A 6 39.13 -24.39 3.72
CA LEU A 6 38.28 -23.26 4.09
C LEU A 6 36.99 -23.30 3.25
N VAL A 7 35.84 -23.51 3.88
CA VAL A 7 34.52 -23.29 3.25
C VAL A 7 34.21 -21.80 3.36
N HIS A 8 34.33 -21.07 2.25
CA HIS A 8 33.84 -19.70 2.16
C HIS A 8 32.33 -19.74 1.98
N LEU A 9 31.59 -19.53 3.07
CA LEU A 9 30.16 -19.25 3.01
C LEU A 9 30.01 -17.79 2.53
N ILE A 10 29.88 -17.59 1.22
CA ILE A 10 29.51 -16.28 0.66
C ILE A 10 28.04 -16.05 1.04
N PHE A 11 27.81 -15.29 2.11
CA PHE A 11 26.50 -14.67 2.31
C PHE A 11 26.32 -13.63 1.21
N PHE A 12 25.47 -13.92 0.23
CA PHE A 12 24.87 -12.88 -0.59
C PHE A 12 23.99 -12.05 0.35
N ILE A 13 24.54 -10.95 0.85
CA ILE A 13 23.74 -9.89 1.46
C ILE A 13 22.99 -9.27 0.28
N GLY A 14 21.78 -9.77 0.01
CA GLY A 14 20.86 -9.08 -0.88
C GLY A 14 20.61 -7.70 -0.28
N VAL A 15 21.09 -6.65 -0.95
CA VAL A 15 20.67 -5.29 -0.63
C VAL A 15 19.22 -5.20 -1.11
N SER A 16 18.26 -5.37 -0.20
CA SER A 16 16.89 -4.98 -0.46
C SER A 16 16.79 -3.46 -0.29
N TYR A 17 16.32 -2.77 -1.33
CA TYR A 17 16.02 -1.34 -1.27
C TYR A 17 14.66 -1.16 -0.60
N GLU A 18 14.61 -1.38 0.71
CA GLU A 18 13.41 -1.18 1.52
C GLU A 18 13.43 0.22 2.13
N LEU A 19 12.32 0.95 1.99
CA LEU A 19 12.14 2.20 2.71
C LEU A 19 11.92 1.87 4.19
N ASN A 20 12.88 2.20 5.05
CA ASN A 20 12.73 2.03 6.50
C ASN A 20 11.94 3.19 7.11
N ASN A 21 10.63 3.22 6.84
CA ASN A 21 9.69 4.22 7.38
C ASN A 21 9.08 3.83 8.74
N GLY A 22 9.59 2.77 9.38
CA GLY A 22 9.10 2.30 10.68
C GLY A 22 7.78 1.50 10.66
N LEU A 23 7.11 1.38 9.51
CA LEU A 23 5.88 0.60 9.31
C LEU A 23 6.19 -0.86 8.91
N GLY A 24 5.16 -1.71 8.85
CA GLY A 24 5.28 -3.08 8.30
C GLY A 24 6.13 -4.07 9.12
N ARG A 25 6.44 -3.76 10.39
CA ARG A 25 7.18 -4.67 11.29
C ARG A 25 6.48 -6.02 11.51
N THR A 26 5.16 -6.02 11.40
CA THR A 26 4.31 -7.20 11.29
C THR A 26 3.36 -7.00 10.12
N PRO A 27 2.82 -8.08 9.51
CA PRO A 27 1.78 -7.94 8.50
C PRO A 27 0.61 -7.09 9.02
N GLN A 28 0.16 -6.15 8.20
CA GLN A 28 -0.99 -5.32 8.52
C GLN A 28 -2.27 -6.15 8.56
N MET A 29 -3.12 -5.89 9.55
CA MET A 29 -4.40 -6.56 9.71
C MET A 29 -5.54 -5.54 9.59
N GLY A 30 -6.59 -5.90 8.86
CA GLY A 30 -7.65 -4.97 8.52
C GLY A 30 -8.75 -5.56 7.67
N TRP A 31 -9.60 -4.68 7.14
CA TRP A 31 -10.74 -5.01 6.31
C TRP A 31 -10.67 -4.26 4.97
N ASN A 32 -11.13 -4.91 3.89
CA ASN A 32 -11.15 -4.35 2.53
C ASN A 32 -12.58 -4.34 2.00
N SER A 33 -13.04 -3.16 1.57
CA SER A 33 -14.42 -2.97 1.09
C SER A 33 -14.76 -3.69 -0.22
N TRP A 34 -13.76 -3.94 -1.08
CA TRP A 34 -13.97 -4.44 -2.44
C TRP A 34 -14.60 -5.83 -2.49
N ASN A 35 -14.18 -6.73 -1.58
CA ASN A 35 -14.52 -8.15 -1.64
C ASN A 35 -16.02 -8.42 -1.53
N HIS A 36 -16.77 -7.51 -0.89
CA HIS A 36 -18.21 -7.66 -0.70
C HIS A 36 -18.99 -6.55 -1.41
N PHE A 37 -18.53 -5.30 -1.32
CA PHE A 37 -19.31 -4.15 -1.78
C PHE A 37 -18.92 -3.68 -3.19
N HIS A 38 -17.77 -4.10 -3.73
CA HIS A 38 -17.24 -3.60 -4.99
C HIS A 38 -17.25 -2.06 -5.05
N ARG A 39 -18.05 -1.48 -5.96
CA ARG A 39 -18.23 -0.02 -6.12
C ARG A 39 -19.38 0.54 -5.28
N ASN A 40 -20.21 -0.32 -4.69
CA ASN A 40 -21.39 0.09 -3.94
C ASN A 40 -21.05 0.37 -2.47
N ILE A 41 -20.22 1.38 -2.25
CA ILE A 41 -19.79 1.82 -0.92
C ILE A 41 -20.32 3.22 -0.63
N SER A 42 -20.54 3.53 0.65
CA SER A 42 -20.94 4.84 1.14
C SER A 42 -20.34 5.08 2.52
N GLU A 43 -20.24 6.33 2.95
CA GLU A 43 -19.78 6.68 4.30
C GLU A 43 -20.56 5.91 5.38
N LYS A 44 -21.86 5.71 5.19
CA LYS A 44 -22.70 4.93 6.10
C LYS A 44 -22.22 3.49 6.24
N ILE A 45 -21.95 2.80 5.12
CA ILE A 45 -21.44 1.42 5.13
C ILE A 45 -20.09 1.35 5.84
N ILE A 46 -19.21 2.32 5.58
CA ILE A 46 -17.88 2.38 6.20
C ILE A 46 -18.01 2.57 7.71
N ARG A 47 -18.79 3.55 8.16
CA ARG A 47 -19.01 3.79 9.59
C ARG A 47 -19.59 2.56 10.29
N GLN A 48 -20.63 1.95 9.72
CA GLN A 48 -21.23 0.74 10.29
C GLN A 48 -20.23 -0.43 10.37
N THR A 49 -19.34 -0.57 9.38
CA THR A 49 -18.30 -1.60 9.38
C THR A 49 -17.23 -1.32 10.44
N VAL A 50 -16.79 -0.06 10.57
CA VAL A 50 -15.85 0.38 11.61
C VAL A 50 -16.44 0.13 13.00
N ASP A 51 -17.69 0.51 13.23
CA ASP A 51 -18.40 0.27 14.49
C ASP A 51 -18.42 -1.23 14.81
N ALA A 52 -18.72 -2.08 13.82
CA ALA A 52 -18.70 -3.53 14.00
C ALA A 52 -17.30 -4.07 14.33
N ILE A 53 -16.24 -3.58 13.65
CA ILE A 53 -14.85 -3.97 13.94
C ILE A 53 -14.47 -3.64 15.39
N VAL A 54 -14.93 -2.49 15.92
CA VAL A 54 -14.67 -2.08 17.30
C VAL A 54 -15.52 -2.89 18.29
N VAL A 55 -16.85 -2.88 18.13
CA VAL A 55 -17.79 -3.48 19.08
C VAL A 55 -17.63 -5.00 19.20
N THR A 56 -17.27 -5.68 18.11
CA THR A 56 -17.03 -7.13 18.13
C THR A 56 -15.67 -7.53 18.69
N GLY A 57 -14.77 -6.57 18.94
CA GLY A 57 -13.42 -6.82 19.44
C GLY A 57 -12.39 -7.16 18.37
N LEU A 58 -12.73 -7.12 17.07
CA LEU A 58 -11.75 -7.34 15.99
C LEU A 58 -10.60 -6.31 16.05
N ALA A 59 -10.92 -5.04 16.36
CA ALA A 59 -9.91 -4.01 16.58
C ALA A 59 -8.92 -4.40 17.69
N ALA A 60 -9.40 -4.99 18.78
CA ALA A 60 -8.58 -5.38 19.93
C ALA A 60 -7.60 -6.53 19.62
N VAL A 61 -7.90 -7.35 18.60
CA VAL A 61 -7.02 -8.43 18.13
C VAL A 61 -6.20 -8.05 16.89
N GLY A 62 -6.14 -6.76 16.56
CA GLY A 62 -5.21 -6.22 15.57
C GLY A 62 -5.81 -5.79 14.24
N TYR A 63 -7.13 -5.88 14.02
CA TYR A 63 -7.77 -5.33 12.81
C TYR A 63 -7.80 -3.79 12.87
N GLN A 64 -6.70 -3.16 12.47
CA GLN A 64 -6.46 -1.73 12.63
C GLN A 64 -6.74 -0.91 11.36
N TYR A 65 -6.67 -1.53 10.18
CA TYR A 65 -6.84 -0.81 8.91
C TYR A 65 -8.21 -1.05 8.28
N VAL A 66 -8.87 0.02 7.86
CA VAL A 66 -10.05 -0.03 6.98
C VAL A 66 -9.64 0.48 5.61
N TYR A 67 -9.41 -0.46 4.70
CA TYR A 67 -9.02 -0.15 3.34
C TYR A 67 -10.25 0.13 2.47
N LEU A 68 -10.39 1.39 2.10
CA LEU A 68 -11.38 1.84 1.15
C LEU A 68 -10.86 1.60 -0.27
N SER A 69 -11.41 0.58 -0.93
CA SER A 69 -11.08 0.30 -2.32
C SER A 69 -11.83 1.28 -3.23
N LEU A 70 -11.50 2.57 -3.12
CA LEU A 70 -12.18 3.68 -3.78
C LEU A 70 -11.88 3.76 -5.29
N ASN A 71 -11.05 2.87 -5.82
CA ASN A 71 -10.64 2.89 -7.23
C ASN A 71 -10.09 4.26 -7.65
N THR A 72 -9.43 5.00 -6.76
CA THR A 72 -8.82 6.31 -7.07
C THR A 72 -7.31 6.24 -7.24
N LEU A 73 -6.70 5.06 -7.01
CA LEU A 73 -5.27 4.90 -6.84
C LEU A 73 -4.76 3.74 -7.68
N ASP A 74 -4.04 4.09 -8.73
CA ASP A 74 -3.41 3.18 -9.66
C ASP A 74 -2.15 3.84 -10.20
N ALA A 75 -1.10 3.06 -10.41
CA ALA A 75 0.10 3.51 -11.09
C ALA A 75 -0.07 3.63 -12.62
N GLY A 76 -1.31 3.68 -13.12
CA GLY A 76 -1.63 3.97 -14.51
C GLY A 76 -2.50 5.20 -14.69
N PHE A 77 -2.94 5.43 -15.92
CA PHE A 77 -3.81 6.55 -16.28
C PHE A 77 -5.23 6.38 -15.77
N LYS A 78 -5.64 5.12 -15.54
CA LYS A 78 -6.96 4.76 -15.02
C LYS A 78 -6.85 3.61 -14.04
N THR A 79 -7.77 3.58 -13.09
CA THR A 79 -7.90 2.43 -12.19
C THR A 79 -8.63 1.28 -12.87
N CYS A 80 -8.56 0.08 -12.28
CA CYS A 80 -9.31 -1.10 -12.72
C CYS A 80 -10.83 -0.85 -12.94
N ALA A 81 -11.42 0.11 -12.23
CA ALA A 81 -12.84 0.45 -12.35
C ALA A 81 -13.13 1.59 -13.36
N GLY A 82 -12.11 2.12 -14.02
CA GLY A 82 -12.21 3.17 -15.04
C GLY A 82 -12.19 4.61 -14.51
N GLN A 83 -11.88 4.83 -13.23
CA GLN A 83 -11.69 6.16 -12.65
C GLN A 83 -10.28 6.70 -12.99
N PRO A 84 -10.00 8.01 -12.80
CA PRO A 84 -8.65 8.55 -12.94
C PRO A 84 -7.64 7.81 -12.06
N GLY A 85 -6.50 7.43 -12.63
CA GLY A 85 -5.35 6.92 -11.90
C GLY A 85 -4.33 8.02 -11.62
N SER A 86 -3.22 7.67 -10.96
CA SER A 86 -2.25 8.63 -10.41
C SER A 86 -1.00 8.81 -11.28
N LEU A 87 -0.86 8.10 -12.40
CA LEU A 87 0.34 8.17 -13.23
C LEU A 87 0.56 9.60 -13.76
N GLY A 88 1.69 10.20 -13.42
CA GLY A 88 2.04 11.59 -13.72
C GLY A 88 1.45 12.64 -12.77
N TYR A 89 0.65 12.23 -11.78
CA TYR A 89 0.01 13.08 -10.78
C TYR A 89 0.40 12.70 -9.35
N GLU A 90 1.43 11.86 -9.18
CA GLU A 90 1.80 11.21 -7.93
C GLU A 90 2.06 12.21 -6.79
N THR A 91 2.66 13.36 -7.07
CA THR A 91 2.93 14.41 -6.07
C THR A 91 1.64 15.06 -5.56
N ILE A 92 0.70 15.38 -6.46
CA ILE A 92 -0.57 16.03 -6.09
C ILE A 92 -1.42 15.05 -5.29
N ASP A 93 -1.47 13.80 -5.74
CA ASP A 93 -2.19 12.72 -5.10
C ASP A 93 -1.60 12.42 -3.71
N ALA A 94 -0.28 12.24 -3.59
CA ALA A 94 0.39 12.03 -2.30
C ALA A 94 0.08 13.16 -1.30
N ASN A 95 0.21 14.42 -1.72
CA ASN A 95 -0.12 15.57 -0.88
C ASN A 95 -1.58 15.59 -0.45
N THR A 96 -2.49 15.19 -1.35
CA THR A 96 -3.92 15.11 -1.04
C THR A 96 -4.18 14.06 0.03
N TYR A 97 -3.64 12.85 -0.11
CA TYR A 97 -3.81 11.77 0.88
C TYR A 97 -3.18 12.11 2.22
N THR A 98 -2.00 12.73 2.23
CA THR A 98 -1.38 13.23 3.46
C THR A 98 -2.25 14.33 4.11
N SER A 99 -2.82 15.26 3.33
CA SER A 99 -3.70 16.32 3.85
C SER A 99 -5.00 15.78 4.48
N TRP A 100 -5.49 14.64 4.00
CA TRP A 100 -6.64 13.93 4.55
C TRP A 100 -6.27 12.99 5.70
N ASN A 101 -4.98 12.92 6.06
CA ASN A 101 -4.44 12.04 7.08
C ASN A 101 -4.76 10.56 6.81
N VAL A 102 -4.52 10.11 5.57
CA VAL A 102 -4.65 8.70 5.17
C VAL A 102 -3.42 7.91 5.62
N ASP A 103 -3.63 6.83 6.38
CA ASP A 103 -2.54 6.03 6.98
C ASP A 103 -2.07 4.85 6.12
N TYR A 104 -2.86 4.45 5.11
CA TYR A 104 -2.58 3.26 4.31
C TYR A 104 -3.02 3.46 2.85
N LEU A 105 -2.11 3.15 1.92
CA LEU A 105 -2.35 3.21 0.50
C LEU A 105 -2.22 1.82 -0.15
N LYS A 106 -3.23 1.39 -0.90
CA LYS A 106 -3.07 0.33 -1.90
C LYS A 106 -2.93 1.01 -3.26
N TYR A 107 -1.88 0.65 -3.99
CA TYR A 107 -1.52 1.27 -5.26
C TYR A 107 -1.50 0.20 -6.36
N ASP A 108 -2.48 0.26 -7.25
CA ASP A 108 -2.74 -0.79 -8.25
C ASP A 108 -1.84 -0.64 -9.51
N ASN A 109 -2.01 -1.49 -10.53
CA ASN A 109 -1.13 -1.54 -11.70
C ASN A 109 -1.86 -1.66 -13.05
N TYR A 110 -3.05 -1.09 -13.17
CA TYR A 110 -3.88 -1.16 -14.37
C TYR A 110 -3.61 0.02 -15.31
N ASN A 111 -3.85 -0.18 -16.62
CA ASN A 111 -3.81 0.88 -17.65
C ASN A 111 -2.57 1.79 -17.59
N THR A 112 -1.40 1.20 -17.75
CA THR A 112 -0.09 1.86 -17.59
C THR A 112 0.45 2.37 -18.93
N ASP A 113 1.52 3.16 -18.89
CA ASP A 113 2.28 3.64 -20.06
C ASP A 113 3.28 2.60 -20.62
N GLY A 114 3.24 1.36 -20.13
CA GLY A 114 4.16 0.29 -20.50
C GLY A 114 5.48 0.28 -19.73
N THR A 115 5.73 1.27 -18.88
CA THR A 115 6.90 1.23 -17.99
C THR A 115 6.72 0.17 -16.90
N ILE A 116 7.83 -0.48 -16.55
CA ILE A 116 7.82 -1.54 -15.54
C ILE A 116 7.57 -0.95 -14.13
N PRO A 117 6.91 -1.70 -13.22
CA PRO A 117 6.58 -1.22 -11.88
C PRO A 117 7.79 -0.72 -11.08
N GLU A 118 8.98 -1.29 -11.31
CA GLU A 118 10.25 -0.90 -10.69
C GLU A 118 10.67 0.53 -11.03
N VAL A 119 10.09 1.14 -12.07
CA VAL A 119 10.29 2.55 -12.43
C VAL A 119 9.16 3.43 -11.90
N ARG A 120 7.90 2.96 -11.95
CA ARG A 120 6.73 3.78 -11.55
C ARG A 120 6.49 3.84 -10.06
N TYR A 121 6.53 2.70 -9.36
CA TYR A 121 6.23 2.66 -7.93
C TYR A 121 7.19 3.51 -7.07
N PRO A 122 8.50 3.61 -7.39
CA PRO A 122 9.39 4.53 -6.69
C PRO A 122 8.92 5.98 -6.68
N ILE A 123 8.24 6.46 -7.73
CA ILE A 123 7.78 7.85 -7.81
C ILE A 123 6.77 8.12 -6.69
N MET A 124 5.72 7.29 -6.58
CA MET A 124 4.72 7.41 -5.50
C MET A 124 5.34 7.16 -4.12
N ARG A 125 6.28 6.20 -3.99
CA ARG A 125 7.02 5.97 -2.74
C ARG A 125 7.74 7.23 -2.28
N ASP A 126 8.47 7.87 -3.20
CA ASP A 126 9.32 9.02 -2.88
C ASP A 126 8.46 10.26 -2.61
N THR A 127 7.33 10.44 -3.31
CA THR A 127 6.41 11.55 -3.05
C THR A 127 5.67 11.40 -1.71
N LEU A 128 5.25 10.19 -1.33
CA LEU A 128 4.68 9.94 0.00
C LEU A 128 5.70 10.16 1.13
N ASN A 129 6.95 9.74 0.93
CA ASN A 129 8.00 9.97 1.92
C ASN A 129 8.40 11.46 2.02
N ALA A 130 8.17 12.25 0.97
CA ALA A 130 8.43 13.68 0.96
C ALA A 130 7.26 14.53 1.47
N SER A 131 6.04 14.00 1.51
CA SER A 131 4.85 14.76 1.90
C SER A 131 4.62 14.87 3.42
N GLY A 132 5.30 14.06 4.23
CA GLY A 132 5.19 14.11 5.71
C GLY A 132 6.09 13.11 6.43
#